data_AF-A0A524CT73-F1
#
_entry.id   AF-A0A524CT73-F1
#
_cell.length_a   1.000
_cell.length_b   1.000
_cell.length_c   1.000
_cell.angle_alpha   90.00
_cell.angle_beta   90.00
_cell.angle_gamma   90.00
#
_symmetry.space_group_name_H-M   'P 1'
#
loop_
_entity.id
_entity.type
_entity.pdbx_description
1 polymer ?
#
loop_
_entity_poly.entity_id
_entity_poly.type
_entity_poly.pdbx_seq_one_letter_code
_entity_poly.pdbx_strand_id
1 'polypeptide(L)' 'MVYICHNCKHEVTPEDLKTLPGVKCPFCGGRILYKVRPPVVKRVKSN' A
#
# COMPACT_ATOMS: atom_id res chain seq x y z
N MET A 1 -4.90 6.69 0.98
CA MET A 1 -4.91 5.22 0.78
C MET A 1 -3.48 4.76 0.93
N VAL A 2 -3.14 4.09 2.02
CA VAL A 2 -1.74 3.72 2.31
C VAL A 2 -1.45 2.37 1.65
N TYR A 3 -0.26 2.24 1.09
CA TYR A 3 0.26 0.97 0.56
C TYR A 3 1.37 0.47 1.47
N ILE A 4 1.48 -0.84 1.65
CA ILE A 4 2.60 -1.46 2.35
C ILE A 4 3.45 -2.21 1.33
N CYS A 5 4.77 -1.96 1.34
CA CYS A 5 5.68 -2.73 0.52
C CYS A 5 5.89 -4.15 1.10
N HIS A 6 5.91 -5.16 0.23
CA HIS A 6 6.15 -6.55 0.66
C HIS A 6 7.51 -6.74 1.34
N ASN A 7 8.58 -6.16 0.79
CA ASN A 7 9.94 -6.40 1.26
C ASN A 7 10.33 -5.57 2.48
N CYS A 8 10.08 -4.26 2.46
CA CYS A 8 10.51 -3.37 3.54
C CYS A 8 9.41 -3.06 4.56
N LYS A 9 8.17 -3.51 4.32
CA LYS A 9 6.98 -3.23 5.15
C LYS A 9 6.71 -1.74 5.38
N HIS A 10 7.42 -0.86 4.68
CA HIS A 10 7.19 0.58 4.76
C HIS A 10 5.85 0.95 4.16
N GLU A 11 5.22 1.91 4.81
CA GLU A 11 4.04 2.60 4.32
C GLU A 11 4.47 3.57 3.22
N VAL A 12 3.87 3.39 2.04
CA VAL A 12 4.10 4.21 0.85
C VAL A 12 2.78 4.89 0.50
N THR A 13 2.84 6.19 0.24
CA THR A 13 1.67 6.94 -0.20
C THR A 13 1.53 6.88 -1.72
N PRO A 14 0.31 7.00 -2.27
CA PRO A 14 0.08 7.02 -3.72
C PRO A 14 0.74 8.23 -4.40
N GLU A 15 1.13 9.24 -3.64
CA GLU A 15 1.86 10.41 -4.13
C GLU A 15 3.29 10.03 -4.47
N ASP A 16 3.95 9.22 -3.63
CA ASP A 16 5.30 8.69 -3.87
C ASP A 16 5.37 7.80 -5.11
N LEU A 17 4.27 7.12 -5.44
CA LEU A 17 4.16 6.28 -6.65
C LEU A 17 3.96 7.07 -7.94
N LYS A 18 3.48 8.32 -7.87
CA LYS A 18 3.30 9.16 -9.06
C LYS A 18 4.60 9.82 -9.51
N THR A 19 5.57 9.93 -8.61
CA THR A 19 6.85 10.61 -8.85
C THR A 19 7.80 9.80 -9.75
N LEU A 20 7.63 8.48 -9.83
CA LEU A 20 8.39 7.62 -10.73
C LEU A 20 7.47 6.93 -11.75
N PRO A 21 7.91 6.74 -13.01
CA PRO A 21 7.17 5.95 -13.97
C PRO A 21 7.20 4.47 -13.55
N GLY A 22 6.18 4.04 -12.80
CA GLY A 22 5.93 2.64 -12.45
C GLY A 22 5.68 2.39 -10.96
N VAL A 23 5.12 1.22 -10.66
CA VAL A 23 4.85 0.75 -9.29
C VAL A 23 6.16 0.23 -8.69
N LYS A 24 6.98 1.13 -8.16
CA LYS A 24 8.22 0.79 -7.45
C LYS A 24 8.21 1.42 -6.06
N CYS A 25 8.61 0.65 -5.06
CA CYS A 25 8.86 1.19 -3.73
C CYS A 25 10.15 2.03 -3.75
N PRO A 26 10.11 3.30 -3.29
CA PRO A 26 11.28 4.19 -3.30
C PRO A 26 12.42 3.72 -2.37
N PHE A 27 12.12 2.88 -1.39
CA PHE A 27 13.10 2.43 -0.39
C PHE A 27 13.85 1.15 -0.76
N CYS A 28 13.20 0.21 -1.46
CA CYS A 28 13.76 -1.12 -1.71
C CYS A 28 13.72 -1.57 -3.18
N GLY A 29 13.12 -0.78 -4.08
CA GLY A 29 12.95 -1.14 -5.49
C GLY A 29 11.96 -2.29 -5.74
N GLY A 30 11.33 -2.82 -4.69
CA GLY A 30 10.28 -3.84 -4.79
C GLY A 30 9.08 -3.33 -5.60
N ARG A 31 8.48 -4.23 -6.39
CA ARG A 31 7.34 -3.91 -7.28
C ARG A 31 5.99 -4.33 -6.72
N ILE A 32 5.99 -5.01 -5.57
CA ILE A 32 4.80 -5.59 -4.94
C ILE A 32 4.39 -4.71 -3.75
N LEU A 33 3.20 -4.14 -3.84
CA LEU A 33 2.59 -3.30 -2.82
C LEU A 33 1.21 -3.85 -2.45
N TYR A 34 0.90 -3.90 -1.16
CA TYR A 34 -0.43 -4.27 -0.65
C TYR A 34 -1.20 -3.04 -0.23
N LYS A 35 -2.50 -3.01 -0.54
CA LYS A 35 -3.39 -1.97 -0.01
C LYS A 35 -3.68 -2.24 1.47
N VAL A 36 -3.45 -1.24 2.31
CA VAL A 36 -3.82 -1.31 3.72
C VAL A 36 -5.35 -1.34 3.83
N ARG A 37 -5.84 -2.11 4.82
CA ARG A 37 -7.26 -2.13 5.16
C ARG A 37 -7.73 -0.70 5.43
N PRO A 38 -8.81 -0.23 4.78
CA PRO A 38 -9.35 1.09 5.08
C PRO A 38 -9.80 1.15 6.55
N PRO A 39 -9.68 2.32 7.21
CA PRO A 39 -10.07 2.48 8.62
C PRO A 39 -11.59 2.39 8.84
N VAL A 40 -12.37 2.35 7.76
CA VAL A 40 -13.83 2.24 7.82
C VAL A 40 -14.23 0.86 8.34
N VAL A 41 -14.98 0.85 9.45
CA VAL A 41 -15.49 -0.37 10.08
C VAL A 41 -16.50 -1.04 9.13
N LYS A 42 -16.17 -2.26 8.68
CA LYS A 42 -17.09 -3.09 7.90
C LYS A 42 -18.05 -3.81 8.86
N ARG A 43 -19.35 -3.56 8.73
CA ARG A 43 -20.38 -4.34 9.42
C ARG A 43 -20.57 -5.67 8.69
N VAL A 44 -20.35 -6.78 9.37
CA VAL A 44 -20.53 -8.15 8.85
C VAL A 44 -21.67 -8.77 9.65
N LYS A 45 -22.71 -9.29 8.97
CA LYS A 45 -23.78 -10.04 9.64
C LYS A 45 -23.20 -11.39 10.09
N SER A 46 -23.48 -11.78 11.33
CA SER A 46 -23.25 -13.16 11.77
C SER A 46 -24.32 -14.03 11.13
N ASN A 47 -23.92 -15.20 10.62
CA ASN A 47 -24.87 -16.30 10.36
C ASN A 47 -25.41 -16.85 11.68
#